data_AF-A0A6A6JKY4-F1
#
_entry.id   AF-A0A6A6JKY4-F1
#
_cell.length_a   1.000
_cell.length_b   1.000
_cell.length_c   1.000
_cell.angle_alpha   90.00
_cell.angle_beta   90.00
_cell.angle_gamma   90.00
#
_symmetry.space_group_name_H-M   'P 1'
#
loop_
_entity.id
_entity.type
_entity.pdbx_description
1 polymer ?
#
loop_
_entity_poly.entity_id
_entity_poly.type
_entity_poly.pdbx_seq_one_letter_code
_entity_poly.pdbx_strand_id
1 'polypeptide(L)'
;FISQFKFHKPPYAYVSVALTRYYWVCVCICGAAFLFALSQPIAVCPTAERCQYYRTSSWAIALEVALTVIDIITDFLVMLIPVSLIFMANFSRLHSLINGVFKGLSIFSIIVAATRLAFILSRHSPRIDYVGLVFLLQVEGAVAISMASISSYRVIIL
;
A
#
# COMPACT_ATOMS: atom_id res chain seq x y z
N PHE A 1 -4.03 1.76 -24.55
CA PHE A 1 -4.07 2.30 -23.18
C PHE A 1 -2.75 2.96 -22.76
N ILE A 2 -1.58 2.37 -23.00
CA ILE A 2 -0.27 2.97 -22.64
C ILE A 2 0.09 4.20 -23.50
N SER A 3 -0.38 4.28 -24.75
CA SER A 3 -0.04 5.38 -25.69
C SER A 3 -0.82 6.69 -25.50
N GLN A 4 -1.84 6.73 -24.63
CA GLN A 4 -2.56 7.97 -24.32
C GLN A 4 -1.95 8.76 -23.16
N PHE A 5 -0.99 8.18 -22.44
CA PHE A 5 -0.15 8.91 -21.50
C PHE A 5 0.95 9.68 -22.26
N LYS A 6 0.56 10.64 -23.11
CA LYS A 6 1.42 11.78 -23.43
C LYS A 6 1.56 12.59 -22.14
N PHE A 7 2.44 12.14 -21.24
CA PHE A 7 2.81 12.81 -19.99
C PHE A 7 3.51 14.14 -20.32
N HIS A 8 2.75 15.15 -20.73
CA HIS A 8 3.23 16.52 -20.76
C HIS A 8 3.07 17.12 -19.35
N LYS A 9 3.82 16.53 -18.41
CA LYS A 9 3.84 16.78 -16.96
C LYS A 9 2.54 16.39 -16.24
N PRO A 10 2.63 15.71 -15.08
CA PRO A 10 1.45 15.48 -14.26
C PRO A 10 0.86 16.83 -13.82
N PRO A 11 -0.47 16.93 -13.64
CA PRO A 11 -1.14 18.20 -13.32
C PRO A 11 -0.60 18.87 -12.05
N TYR A 12 -0.03 18.09 -11.13
CA TYR A 12 0.61 18.56 -9.89
C TYR A 12 1.90 19.38 -10.14
N ALA A 13 2.56 19.21 -11.29
CA ALA A 13 3.79 19.91 -11.65
C ALA A 13 3.61 21.42 -11.79
N TYR A 14 2.38 21.87 -12.06
CA TYR A 14 2.04 23.29 -12.19
C TYR A 14 1.59 23.92 -10.86
N VAL A 15 1.26 23.11 -9.85
CA VAL A 15 0.71 23.60 -8.57
C VAL A 15 1.82 23.93 -7.58
N SER A 16 2.75 23.00 -7.33
CA SER A 16 3.93 23.30 -6.51
C SER A 16 5.11 22.35 -6.74
N VAL A 17 6.31 22.92 -6.68
CA VAL A 17 7.57 22.17 -6.81
C VAL A 17 7.76 21.22 -5.62
N ALA A 18 7.35 21.64 -4.42
CA ALA A 18 7.46 20.83 -3.20
C ALA A 18 6.61 19.55 -3.28
N LEU A 19 5.35 19.66 -3.74
CA LEU A 19 4.47 18.50 -3.89
C LEU A 19 4.97 17.55 -4.98
N THR A 20 5.53 18.09 -6.06
CA THR A 20 6.12 17.28 -7.13
C THR A 20 7.33 16.48 -6.62
N ARG A 21 8.20 17.10 -5.81
CA ARG A 21 9.32 16.39 -5.16
C ARG A 21 8.81 15.31 -4.20
N TYR A 22 7.81 15.61 -3.38
CA TYR A 22 7.20 14.64 -2.46
C TYR A 22 6.60 13.44 -3.20
N TYR A 23 5.90 13.69 -4.31
CA TYR A 23 5.36 12.64 -5.17
C TYR A 23 6.46 11.70 -5.69
N TRP A 24 7.55 12.25 -6.23
CA TRP A 24 8.66 11.43 -6.72
C TRP A 24 9.35 10.64 -5.60
N VAL A 25 9.54 11.24 -4.42
CA VAL A 25 10.06 10.53 -3.26
C VAL A 25 9.15 9.37 -2.86
N CYS A 26 7.83 9.59 -2.82
CA CYS A 26 6.85 8.54 -2.54
C CYS A 26 6.93 7.41 -3.58
N VAL A 27 6.98 7.75 -4.88
CA VAL A 27 7.14 6.76 -5.96
C VAL A 27 8.42 5.95 -5.79
N CYS A 28 9.55 6.58 -5.46
CA CYS A 28 10.80 5.88 -5.20
C CYS A 28 10.71 4.95 -3.98
N ILE A 29 10.09 5.40 -2.89
CA ILE A 29 9.90 4.59 -1.67
C ILE A 29 9.00 3.39 -1.98
N CYS A 30 7.86 3.59 -2.64
CA CYS A 30 6.96 2.50 -3.04
C CYS A 30 7.65 1.52 -3.99
N GLY A 31 8.44 2.01 -4.94
CA GLY A 31 9.24 1.16 -5.82
C GLY A 31 10.26 0.30 -5.05
N ALA A 32 10.96 0.90 -4.09
CA ALA A 32 11.89 0.16 -3.23
C ALA A 32 11.19 -0.87 -2.34
N ALA A 33 10.05 -0.51 -1.74
CA ALA A 33 9.20 -1.40 -0.95
C ALA A 33 8.70 -2.59 -1.77
N PHE A 34 8.27 -2.34 -3.02
CA PHE A 34 7.85 -3.37 -3.95
C PHE A 34 8.98 -4.34 -4.30
N LEU A 35 10.18 -3.84 -4.61
CA LEU A 35 11.35 -4.68 -4.86
C LEU A 35 11.73 -5.50 -3.62
N PHE A 36 11.65 -4.92 -2.43
CA PHE A 36 11.86 -5.63 -1.18
C PHE A 36 10.85 -6.76 -1.00
N ALA A 37 9.57 -6.49 -1.21
CA ALA A 37 8.50 -7.49 -1.15
C ALA A 37 8.70 -8.64 -2.17
N LEU A 38 9.17 -8.34 -3.38
CA LEU A 38 9.51 -9.37 -4.37
C LEU A 38 10.76 -10.19 -3.99
N SER A 39 11.73 -9.58 -3.31
CA SER A 39 12.94 -10.27 -2.88
C SER A 39 12.70 -11.25 -1.73
N GLN A 40 11.68 -11.02 -0.90
CA GLN A 40 11.34 -11.87 0.24
C GLN A 40 11.07 -13.33 -0.12
N PRO A 41 10.15 -13.69 -1.05
CA PRO A 41 9.89 -15.09 -1.37
C PRO A 41 11.13 -15.78 -1.93
N ILE A 42 11.98 -15.07 -2.66
CA ILE A 42 13.25 -15.58 -3.20
C ILE A 42 14.23 -15.87 -2.06
N ALA A 43 14.30 -14.99 -1.06
CA ALA A 43 15.18 -15.15 0.11
C ALA A 43 14.72 -16.29 1.04
N VAL A 44 13.40 -16.47 1.22
CA VAL A 44 12.83 -17.51 2.09
C VAL A 44 12.81 -18.89 1.42
N CYS A 45 12.63 -18.93 0.11
CA CYS A 45 12.54 -20.14 -0.70
C CYS A 45 13.47 -20.06 -1.93
N PRO A 46 14.79 -20.26 -1.76
CA PRO A 46 15.72 -20.25 -2.88
C PRO A 46 15.53 -21.46 -3.81
N THR A 47 15.02 -22.57 -3.28
CA THR A 47 14.74 -23.81 -4.02
C THR A 47 13.48 -24.47 -3.47
N ALA A 48 12.66 -25.09 -4.32
CA ALA A 48 11.39 -25.73 -3.91
C ALA A 48 11.56 -26.76 -2.77
N GLU A 49 12.68 -27.48 -2.74
CA GLU A 49 12.97 -28.50 -1.73
C GLU A 49 13.48 -27.93 -0.38
N ARG A 50 13.91 -26.66 -0.35
CA ARG A 50 14.52 -26.02 0.84
C ARG A 50 13.72 -24.83 1.36
N CYS A 51 12.42 -24.80 1.11
CA CYS A 51 11.54 -23.77 1.66
C CYS A 51 11.52 -23.84 3.19
N GLN A 52 11.96 -22.78 3.85
CA GLN A 52 11.99 -22.69 5.32
C GLN A 52 10.68 -22.18 5.93
N TYR A 53 9.57 -22.21 5.19
CA TYR A 53 8.27 -21.68 5.65
C TYR A 53 7.78 -22.31 6.96
N TYR A 54 8.08 -23.60 7.19
CA TYR A 54 7.67 -24.33 8.39
C TYR A 54 8.66 -24.20 9.56
N ARG A 55 9.88 -23.73 9.30
CA ARG A 55 10.85 -23.55 10.37
C ARG A 55 10.62 -22.14 10.91
N THR A 56 10.13 -22.03 12.15
CA THR A 56 9.95 -20.79 12.92
C THR A 56 11.30 -20.13 13.21
N SER A 57 11.99 -19.76 12.15
CA SER A 57 13.21 -18.98 12.16
C SER A 57 12.83 -17.57 12.59
N SER A 58 13.48 -17.08 13.65
CA SER A 58 13.31 -15.70 14.13
C SER A 58 13.54 -14.67 13.02
N TRP A 59 14.41 -14.98 12.05
CA TRP A 59 14.66 -14.16 10.86
C TRP A 59 13.45 -14.03 9.94
N ALA A 60 12.72 -15.12 9.68
CA ALA A 60 11.55 -15.08 8.81
C ALA A 60 10.43 -14.23 9.41
N ILE A 61 10.21 -14.36 10.72
CA ILE A 61 9.23 -13.55 11.45
C ILE A 61 9.61 -12.06 11.40
N ALA A 62 10.90 -11.74 11.61
CA ALA A 62 11.38 -10.36 11.54
C ALA A 62 11.17 -9.75 10.14
N LEU A 63 11.37 -10.53 9.08
CA LEU A 63 11.16 -10.10 7.70
C LEU A 63 9.68 -9.81 7.40
N GLU A 64 8.77 -10.71 7.82
CA GLU A 64 7.31 -10.53 7.67
C GLU A 64 6.80 -9.31 8.45
N VAL A 65 7.31 -9.07 9.65
CA VAL A 65 7.01 -7.87 10.44
C VAL A 65 7.54 -6.63 9.74
N ALA A 66 8.77 -6.66 9.22
CA ALA A 66 9.35 -5.54 8.50
C ALA A 66 8.53 -5.20 7.24
N LEU A 67 8.11 -6.21 6.47
CA LEU A 67 7.25 -6.00 5.30
C LEU A 67 5.92 -5.37 5.71
N THR A 68 5.30 -5.85 6.79
CA THR A 68 4.04 -5.28 7.30
C THR A 68 4.18 -3.84 7.78
N VAL A 69 5.30 -3.48 8.40
CA VAL A 69 5.57 -2.09 8.77
C VAL A 69 5.76 -1.22 7.53
N ILE A 70 6.51 -1.70 6.53
CA ILE A 70 6.72 -0.99 5.27
C ILE A 70 5.38 -0.74 4.57
N ASP A 71 4.52 -1.74 4.52
CA ASP A 71 3.18 -1.70 3.91
C ASP A 71 2.31 -0.58 4.51
N ILE A 72 2.24 -0.53 5.85
CA ILE A 72 1.53 0.53 6.58
C ILE A 72 2.10 1.92 6.26
N ILE A 73 3.43 2.05 6.20
CA ILE A 73 4.09 3.31 5.87
C ILE A 73 3.77 3.73 4.44
N THR A 74 3.82 2.80 3.47
CA THR A 74 3.50 3.10 2.07
C THR A 74 2.05 3.47 1.88
N ASP A 75 1.12 2.79 2.57
CA ASP A 75 -0.30 3.16 2.58
C ASP A 75 -0.52 4.57 3.09
N PHE A 76 0.16 4.94 4.18
CA PHE A 76 0.09 6.29 4.73
C PHE A 76 0.66 7.34 3.77
N LEU A 77 1.82 7.07 3.16
CA LEU A 77 2.45 7.97 2.18
C LEU A 77 1.55 8.20 0.96
N VAL A 78 0.94 7.14 0.43
CA VAL A 78 0.03 7.21 -0.71
C VAL A 78 -1.26 7.95 -0.32
N MET A 79 -1.80 7.74 0.88
CA MET A 79 -2.96 8.46 1.39
C MET A 79 -2.71 9.97 1.58
N LEU A 80 -1.48 10.35 1.96
CA LEU A 80 -1.13 11.76 2.18
C LEU A 80 -1.18 12.59 0.89
N ILE A 81 -0.88 12.01 -0.29
CA ILE A 81 -0.87 12.73 -1.57
C ILE A 81 -2.22 13.42 -1.87
N PRO A 82 -3.37 12.71 -1.92
CA PRO A 82 -4.67 13.35 -2.14
C PRO A 82 -5.07 14.28 -0.99
N VAL A 83 -4.69 13.98 0.26
CA VAL A 83 -4.97 14.86 1.41
C VAL A 83 -4.26 16.20 1.26
N SER A 84 -2.98 16.19 0.88
CA SER A 84 -2.20 17.40 0.62
C SER A 84 -2.76 18.20 -0.55
N LEU A 85 -3.16 17.53 -1.64
CA LEU A 85 -3.80 18.19 -2.78
C LEU A 85 -5.09 18.93 -2.40
N ILE A 86 -5.92 18.29 -1.57
CA ILE A 86 -7.19 18.89 -1.14
C ILE A 86 -6.96 20.08 -0.22
N PHE A 87 -5.96 20.01 0.66
CA PHE A 87 -5.60 21.12 1.53
C PHE A 87 -5.15 22.35 0.73
N MET A 88 -4.40 22.15 -0.37
CA MET A 88 -3.98 23.25 -1.24
C MET A 88 -5.11 23.82 -2.10
N ALA A 89 -6.11 23.01 -2.47
CA ALA A 89 -7.12 23.40 -3.43
C ALA A 89 -8.38 24.06 -2.83
N ASN A 90 -8.48 24.16 -1.49
CA ASN A 90 -9.55 24.87 -0.77
C ASN A 90 -10.98 24.59 -1.29
N PHE A 91 -11.28 23.33 -1.59
CA PHE A 91 -12.52 22.94 -2.28
C PHE A 91 -13.77 22.94 -1.37
N SER A 92 -14.92 23.31 -1.96
CA SER A 92 -16.22 23.36 -1.29
C SER A 92 -16.86 21.97 -1.06
N ARG A 93 -17.91 21.94 -0.23
CA ARG A 93 -18.54 20.77 0.45
C ARG A 93 -18.73 19.47 -0.34
N LEU A 94 -18.83 19.51 -1.67
CA LEU A 94 -19.04 18.30 -2.50
C LEU A 94 -17.78 17.42 -2.59
N HIS A 95 -16.59 18.03 -2.53
CA HIS A 95 -15.33 17.28 -2.41
C HIS A 95 -15.18 16.59 -1.05
N SER A 96 -15.87 17.05 -0.01
CA SER A 96 -15.82 16.45 1.33
C SER A 96 -16.36 15.02 1.36
N LEU A 97 -17.42 14.74 0.59
CA LEU A 97 -18.06 13.41 0.56
C LEU A 97 -17.17 12.37 -0.11
N ILE A 98 -16.56 12.77 -1.22
CA ILE A 98 -15.54 11.98 -1.93
C ILE A 98 -14.34 11.71 -1.02
N ASN A 99 -13.89 12.73 -0.29
CA ASN A 99 -12.77 12.63 0.62
C ASN A 99 -13.10 11.70 1.81
N GLY A 100 -14.35 11.70 2.27
CA GLY A 100 -14.85 10.77 3.28
C GLY A 100 -14.79 9.32 2.82
N VAL A 101 -15.24 9.04 1.59
CA VAL A 101 -15.19 7.67 1.01
C VAL A 101 -13.73 7.21 0.81
N PHE A 102 -12.87 8.08 0.29
CA PHE A 102 -11.44 7.75 0.12
C PHE A 102 -10.73 7.52 1.46
N LYS A 103 -11.02 8.35 2.47
CA LYS A 103 -10.49 8.17 3.83
C LYS A 103 -11.00 6.87 4.46
N GLY A 104 -12.27 6.52 4.27
CA GLY A 104 -12.84 5.27 4.78
C GLY A 104 -12.15 4.02 4.22
N LEU A 105 -11.89 3.99 2.92
CA LEU A 105 -11.18 2.88 2.27
C LEU A 105 -9.72 2.76 2.74
N SER A 106 -9.05 3.87 2.98
CA SER A 106 -7.66 3.84 3.46
C SER A 106 -7.56 3.47 4.95
N ILE A 107 -8.53 3.88 5.78
CA ILE A 107 -8.65 3.41 7.16
C ILE A 107 -8.86 1.89 7.20
N PHE A 108 -9.67 1.36 6.28
CA PHE A 108 -9.89 -0.08 6.17
C PHE A 108 -8.58 -0.84 5.87
N SER A 109 -7.76 -0.35 4.94
CA SER A 109 -6.44 -0.94 4.65
C SER A 109 -5.55 -1.00 5.89
N ILE A 110 -5.49 0.11 6.65
CA ILE A 110 -4.72 0.19 7.91
C ILE A 110 -5.22 -0.83 8.94
N ILE A 111 -6.54 -1.00 9.06
CA ILE A 111 -7.13 -1.98 9.99
C ILE A 111 -6.76 -3.41 9.58
N VAL A 112 -6.80 -3.72 8.28
CA VAL A 112 -6.39 -5.03 7.76
C VAL A 112 -4.90 -5.30 8.02
N ALA A 113 -4.02 -4.32 7.76
CA ALA A 113 -2.59 -4.44 8.07
C ALA A 113 -2.33 -4.58 9.58
N ALA A 114 -3.05 -3.83 10.42
CA ALA A 114 -2.94 -3.92 11.88
C ALA A 114 -3.42 -5.27 12.42
N THR A 115 -4.53 -5.80 11.89
CA THR A 115 -5.02 -7.14 12.23
C THR A 115 -4.03 -8.22 11.78
N ARG A 116 -3.42 -8.09 10.60
CA ARG A 116 -2.34 -8.97 10.13
C ARG A 116 -1.16 -8.97 11.10
N LEU A 117 -0.72 -7.79 11.54
CA LEU A 117 0.34 -7.66 12.53
C LEU A 117 -0.04 -8.29 13.88
N ALA A 118 -1.28 -8.10 14.33
CA ALA A 118 -1.79 -8.70 15.56
C ALA A 118 -1.82 -10.24 15.47
N PHE A 119 -2.18 -10.81 14.32
CA PHE A 119 -2.12 -12.25 14.08
C PHE A 119 -0.69 -12.80 14.16
N ILE A 120 0.31 -12.06 13.64
CA ILE A 120 1.72 -12.45 13.70
C ILE A 120 2.27 -12.35 15.14
N LEU A 121 1.89 -11.31 15.89
CA LEU A 121 2.36 -11.06 17.25
C LEU A 121 1.65 -11.91 18.32
N SER A 122 0.47 -12.46 18.01
CA SER A 122 -0.30 -13.26 18.96
C SER A 122 0.40 -14.60 19.24
N ARG A 123 1.24 -14.60 20.28
CA ARG A 123 2.04 -15.75 20.76
C ARG A 123 1.22 -16.93 21.28
N HIS A 124 -0.12 -16.87 21.27
CA HIS A 124 -0.94 -17.82 22.00
C HIS A 124 -1.20 -19.13 21.23
N SER A 125 -0.96 -19.17 19.92
CA SER A 125 -1.02 -20.39 19.13
C SER A 125 0.34 -20.69 18.49
N PRO A 126 0.97 -21.85 18.75
CA PRO A 126 2.26 -22.23 18.14
C PRO A 126 2.15 -22.53 16.63
N ARG A 127 0.98 -22.34 16.03
CA ARG A 127 0.73 -22.47 14.59
C ARG A 127 0.23 -21.14 14.07
N ILE A 128 1.01 -20.53 13.20
CA ILE A 128 0.60 -19.36 12.42
C ILE A 128 -0.54 -19.83 11.49
N ASP A 129 -1.72 -19.21 11.61
CA ASP A 129 -2.85 -19.49 10.72
C ASP A 129 -2.60 -18.84 9.36
N TYR A 130 -1.88 -19.57 8.52
CA TYR A 130 -1.50 -19.13 7.19
C TYR A 130 -2.73 -18.85 6.30
N VAL A 131 -3.83 -19.58 6.53
CA VAL A 131 -5.08 -19.38 5.77
C VAL A 131 -5.67 -18.02 6.10
N GLY A 132 -5.72 -17.65 7.38
CA GLY A 132 -6.16 -16.33 7.82
C GLY A 132 -5.29 -15.20 7.26
N LEU A 133 -3.96 -15.39 7.24
CA LEU A 133 -3.01 -14.40 6.73
C LEU A 133 -3.15 -14.18 5.22
N VAL A 134 -3.24 -15.26 4.43
CA VAL A 134 -3.46 -15.19 2.99
C VAL A 134 -4.82 -14.58 2.66
N PHE A 135 -5.86 -14.90 3.43
CA PHE A 135 -7.18 -14.30 3.26
C PHE A 135 -7.14 -12.78 3.48
N LEU A 136 -6.52 -12.31 4.57
CA LEU A 136 -6.38 -10.88 4.85
C LEU A 136 -5.60 -10.17 3.73
N LEU A 137 -4.53 -10.78 3.23
CA LEU A 137 -3.74 -10.25 2.11
C LEU A 137 -4.57 -10.13 0.82
N GLN A 138 -5.44 -11.11 0.53
CA GLN A 138 -6.34 -11.06 -0.63
C GLN A 138 -7.39 -9.95 -0.49
N VAL A 139 -7.97 -9.79 0.71
CA VAL A 139 -8.92 -8.72 0.99
C VAL A 139 -8.27 -7.35 0.80
N GLU A 140 -7.06 -7.17 1.32
CA GLU A 140 -6.25 -5.96 1.14
C GLU A 140 -5.98 -5.67 -0.34
N GLY A 141 -5.50 -6.67 -1.09
CA GLY A 141 -5.27 -6.53 -2.53
C GLY A 141 -6.54 -6.14 -3.30
N ALA A 142 -7.69 -6.73 -2.97
CA ALA A 142 -8.98 -6.38 -3.58
C ALA A 142 -9.40 -4.92 -3.29
N VAL A 143 -9.19 -4.44 -2.06
CA VAL A 143 -9.45 -3.05 -1.70
C VAL A 143 -8.50 -2.10 -2.42
N ALA A 144 -7.21 -2.43 -2.48
CA ALA A 144 -6.21 -1.62 -3.18
C ALA A 144 -6.54 -1.49 -4.68
N ILE A 145 -6.91 -2.59 -5.35
CA ILE A 145 -7.34 -2.58 -6.76
C ILE A 145 -8.61 -1.73 -6.94
N SER A 146 -9.55 -1.83 -6.01
CA SER A 146 -10.78 -1.02 -6.03
C SER A 146 -10.46 0.47 -5.91
N MET A 147 -9.57 0.86 -4.99
CA MET A 147 -9.10 2.24 -4.84
C MET A 147 -8.38 2.75 -6.09
N ALA A 148 -7.49 1.94 -6.66
CA ALA A 148 -6.79 2.27 -7.91
C ALA A 148 -7.76 2.48 -9.07
N SER A 149 -8.78 1.61 -9.18
CA SER A 149 -9.81 1.71 -10.22
C SER A 149 -10.64 2.99 -10.08
N ILE A 150 -11.11 3.30 -8.86
CA ILE A 150 -11.86 4.54 -8.58
C ILE A 150 -11.01 5.78 -8.89
N SER A 151 -9.71 5.75 -8.55
CA SER A 151 -8.78 6.83 -8.85
C SER A 151 -8.60 7.02 -10.37
N SER A 152 -8.46 5.92 -11.12
CA SER A 152 -8.36 5.97 -12.59
C SER A 152 -9.62 6.54 -13.26
N TYR A 153 -10.81 6.21 -12.77
CA TYR A 153 -12.07 6.77 -13.31
C TYR A 153 -12.16 8.28 -13.13
N ARG A 154 -11.61 8.83 -12.04
CA ARG A 154 -11.60 10.28 -11.81
C ARG A 154 -10.74 11.05 -12.80
N VAL A 155 -9.66 10.45 -13.28
CA VAL A 155 -8.75 11.09 -14.25
C VAL A 155 -9.39 11.19 -15.63
N ILE A 156 -10.39 10.36 -15.94
CA ILE A 156 -11.06 10.34 -17.25
C ILE A 156 -12.24 11.33 -17.31
N ILE A 157 -12.88 11.60 -16.17
CA ILE A 157 -14.07 12.46 -16.08
C ILE A 157 -13.72 13.95 -15.88
N LEU A 158 -12.47 14.26 -15.49
CA LEU A 158 -11.91 15.61 -15.35
C LEU A 158 -11.02 15.95 -16.56
#